data_AF-A0A2M7FBT6-F1
#
_entry.id   AF-A0A2M7FBT6-F1
#
_cell.length_a   1.000
_cell.length_b   1.000
_cell.length_c   1.000
_cell.angle_alpha   90.00
_cell.angle_beta   90.00
_cell.angle_gamma   90.00
#
_symmetry.space_group_name_H-M   'P 1'
#
loop_
_entity.id
_entity.type
_entity.pdbx_description
1 polymer ?
#
loop_
_entity_poly.entity_id
_entity_poly.type
_entity_poly.pdbx_seq_one_letter_code
_entity_poly.pdbx_strand_id
1 'polypeptide(L)'
;MVKNARIPCVAVNVSESPGVDGKFKLLRDEVWWKVREWFQDMGCGISTGIPEQDRNELIADIQDIHYSYSKMGLIKIESKDDMKKRLGFSP
;
A
#
# COMPACT_ATOMS: atom_id res chain seq x y z
N MET A 1 18.48 1.18 -10.77
CA MET A 1 18.08 0.14 -11.73
C MET A 1 19.00 -1.06 -11.52
N VAL A 2 18.50 -2.15 -10.90
CA VAL A 2 19.29 -3.35 -10.64
C VAL A 2 19.59 -4.01 -11.99
N LYS A 3 20.87 -3.99 -12.41
CA LYS A 3 21.30 -4.36 -13.77
C LYS A 3 21.72 -5.83 -13.91
N ASN A 4 21.58 -6.69 -12.89
CA ASN A 4 22.28 -7.99 -12.91
C ASN A 4 21.62 -9.13 -12.12
N ALA A 5 20.37 -9.47 -12.45
CA ALA A 5 19.81 -10.76 -12.06
C ALA A 5 18.86 -11.26 -13.16
N ARG A 6 18.81 -12.57 -13.43
CA ARG A 6 17.82 -13.22 -14.33
C ARG A 6 16.40 -13.19 -13.74
N ILE A 7 16.05 -12.11 -13.05
CA ILE A 7 14.80 -11.92 -12.34
C ILE A 7 13.99 -10.92 -13.16
N PRO A 8 12.74 -11.25 -13.53
CA PRO A 8 11.90 -10.31 -14.24
C PRO A 8 11.67 -9.07 -13.37
N CYS A 9 12.01 -7.90 -13.90
CA CYS A 9 11.77 -6.61 -13.28
C CYS A 9 10.58 -5.96 -13.98
N VAL A 10 9.54 -5.61 -13.22
CA VAL A 10 8.35 -4.92 -13.74
C VAL A 10 8.31 -3.53 -13.11
N ALA A 11 8.20 -2.49 -13.94
CA ALA A 11 7.94 -1.15 -13.46
C ALA A 11 6.46 -1.06 -13.04
N VAL A 12 6.21 -0.52 -11.84
CA VAL A 12 4.86 -0.31 -11.33
C VAL A 12 4.63 1.18 -11.14
N ASN A 13 3.69 1.73 -11.89
CA ASN A 13 3.23 3.11 -11.69
C ASN A 13 1.86 3.08 -11.02
N VAL A 14 1.83 3.37 -9.72
CA VAL A 14 0.61 3.32 -8.92
C VAL A 14 -0.39 4.45 -9.24
N SER A 15 -0.04 5.38 -10.15
CA SER A 15 -0.93 6.42 -10.66
C SER A 15 -1.74 5.98 -11.88
N GLU A 16 -1.52 4.75 -12.36
CA GLU A 16 -2.29 4.15 -13.46
C GLU A 16 -3.69 3.71 -13.01
N SER A 17 -4.51 3.32 -13.98
CA SER A 17 -5.82 2.73 -13.73
C SER A 17 -5.70 1.43 -12.91
N PRO A 18 -6.68 1.14 -12.05
CA PRO A 18 -6.72 -0.14 -11.34
C PRO A 18 -6.87 -1.32 -12.31
N GLY A 19 -6.46 -2.51 -11.89
CA GLY A 19 -6.71 -3.76 -12.61
C GLY A 19 -8.15 -4.27 -12.47
N VAL A 20 -8.89 -3.80 -11.45
CA VAL A 20 -10.33 -4.06 -11.27
C VAL A 20 -11.10 -2.75 -11.34
N ASP A 21 -11.95 -2.62 -12.36
CA ASP A 21 -12.76 -1.44 -12.58
C ASP A 21 -13.89 -1.27 -11.54
N GLY A 22 -14.27 -0.03 -11.31
CA GLY A 22 -15.51 0.34 -10.60
C GLY A 22 -15.41 0.48 -9.07
N LYS A 23 -14.30 0.08 -8.44
CA LYS A 23 -14.09 0.28 -6.98
C LYS A 23 -13.06 1.37 -6.64
N PHE A 24 -12.10 1.57 -7.53
CA PHE A 24 -10.92 2.40 -7.29
C PHE A 24 -10.73 3.39 -8.43
N LYS A 25 -10.07 4.51 -8.15
CA LYS A 25 -9.66 5.46 -9.19
C LYS A 25 -8.22 5.23 -9.65
N LEU A 26 -7.34 4.85 -8.73
CA LEU A 26 -5.92 4.64 -9.00
C LEU A 26 -5.49 3.25 -8.55
N LEU A 27 -4.46 2.70 -9.20
CA LEU A 27 -3.84 1.43 -8.81
C LEU A 27 -3.33 1.46 -7.36
N ARG A 28 -2.84 2.62 -6.87
CA ARG A 28 -2.48 2.80 -5.46
C ARG A 28 -3.63 2.40 -4.53
N ASP A 29 -4.84 2.82 -4.86
CA ASP A 29 -6.00 2.59 -4.02
C ASP A 29 -6.32 1.09 -3.94
N GLU A 30 -6.27 0.43 -5.10
CA GLU A 30 -6.51 -1.01 -5.21
C GLU A 30 -5.46 -1.84 -4.47
N VAL A 31 -4.18 -1.53 -4.63
CA VAL A 31 -3.08 -2.30 -4.01
C VAL A 31 -3.20 -2.26 -2.49
N TRP A 32 -3.39 -1.08 -1.91
CA TRP A 32 -3.56 -0.95 -0.46
C TRP A 32 -4.84 -1.61 0.05
N TRP A 33 -5.92 -1.54 -0.73
CA TRP A 33 -7.15 -2.25 -0.38
C TRP A 33 -6.96 -3.76 -0.35
N LYS A 34 -6.27 -4.32 -1.35
CA LYS A 34 -5.92 -5.75 -1.39
C LYS A 34 -5.01 -6.17 -0.25
N VAL A 35 -4.03 -5.34 0.14
CA VAL A 35 -3.19 -5.61 1.32
C VAL A 35 -4.06 -5.68 2.58
N ARG A 36 -4.98 -4.73 2.76
CA ARG A 36 -5.92 -4.74 3.89
C ARG A 36 -6.77 -6.03 3.90
N GLU A 37 -7.36 -6.41 2.78
CA GLU A 37 -8.16 -7.64 2.67
C GLU A 37 -7.31 -8.89 2.98
N TRP A 38 -6.07 -8.95 2.49
CA TRP A 38 -5.17 -10.07 2.74
C TRP A 38 -4.85 -10.27 4.24
N PHE A 39 -4.64 -9.19 4.98
CA PHE A 39 -4.49 -9.23 6.44
C PHE A 39 -5.81 -9.58 7.15
N GLN A 40 -6.95 -9.04 6.71
CA GLN A 40 -8.26 -9.32 7.29
C GLN A 40 -8.67 -10.78 7.16
N ASP A 41 -8.36 -11.37 6.02
CA ASP A 41 -8.62 -12.78 5.73
C ASP A 41 -7.61 -13.71 6.43
N MET A 42 -6.67 -13.16 7.22
CA MET A 42 -5.56 -13.87 7.85
C MET A 42 -4.72 -14.67 6.83
N GLY A 43 -4.73 -14.24 5.56
CA GLY A 43 -3.95 -14.89 4.49
C GLY A 43 -2.47 -14.51 4.51
N CYS A 44 -2.10 -13.48 5.28
CA CYS A 44 -0.72 -13.10 5.55
C CYS A 44 -0.48 -12.67 6.99
N GLY A 45 0.80 -12.52 7.32
CA GLY A 45 1.28 -11.94 8.56
C GLY A 45 2.69 -11.40 8.34
N ILE A 46 3.17 -10.58 9.29
CA ILE A 46 4.55 -10.09 9.25
C ILE A 46 5.43 -11.13 9.95
N SER A 47 6.50 -11.55 9.26
CA SER A 47 7.40 -12.61 9.73
C SER A 47 8.02 -12.27 11.09
N THR A 48 8.15 -13.27 11.96
CA THR A 48 8.92 -13.18 13.20
C THR A 48 10.40 -13.52 13.01
N GLY A 49 10.81 -13.95 11.81
CA GLY A 49 12.20 -14.28 11.47
C GLY A 49 13.07 -13.10 11.03
N ILE A 50 12.51 -11.89 10.97
CA ILE A 50 13.24 -10.64 10.70
C ILE A 50 13.55 -9.92 12.02
N PRO A 51 14.55 -9.02 12.05
CA PRO A 51 14.83 -8.21 13.23
C PRO A 51 13.59 -7.47 13.74
N GLU A 52 13.43 -7.41 15.06
CA GLU A 52 12.26 -6.79 15.69
C GLU A 52 12.12 -5.31 15.31
N GLN A 53 13.24 -4.60 15.17
CA GLN A 53 13.23 -3.20 14.74
C GLN A 53 12.63 -3.05 13.34
N ASP A 54 13.15 -3.79 12.34
CA ASP A 54 12.63 -3.76 10.96
C ASP A 54 11.14 -4.13 10.91
N ARG A 55 10.73 -5.09 11.74
CA ARG A 55 9.33 -5.49 11.88
C ARG A 55 8.47 -4.34 12.40
N ASN A 56 8.91 -3.68 13.46
CA ASN A 56 8.16 -2.60 14.10
C ASN A 56 8.10 -1.36 13.19
N GLU A 57 9.17 -1.05 12.46
CA GLU A 57 9.19 0.01 11.44
C GLU A 57 8.17 -0.31 10.32
N LEU A 58 8.17 -1.53 9.79
CA LEU A 58 7.19 -1.95 8.79
C LEU A 58 5.74 -1.86 9.29
N ILE A 59 5.49 -2.26 10.54
CA ILE A 59 4.16 -2.15 11.17
C ILE A 59 3.75 -0.68 11.23
N ALA A 60 4.63 0.19 11.72
CA ALA A 60 4.37 1.63 11.82
C ALA A 60 4.07 2.26 10.46
N ASP A 61 4.75 1.82 9.39
CA ASP A 61 4.54 2.34 8.05
C ASP A 61 3.16 2.00 7.47
N ILE A 62 2.63 0.81 7.75
CA ILE A 62 1.42 0.30 7.08
C ILE A 62 0.15 0.41 7.92
N GLN A 63 0.26 0.49 9.24
CA GLN A 63 -0.90 0.42 10.14
C GLN A 63 -1.76 1.69 10.14
N ASP A 64 -1.15 2.86 9.93
CA ASP A 64 -1.80 4.15 10.11
C ASP A 64 -2.42 4.71 8.81
N ILE A 65 -2.50 3.93 7.74
CA ILE A 65 -3.01 4.40 6.45
C ILE A 65 -4.53 4.55 6.50
N HIS A 66 -5.02 5.75 6.17
CA HIS A 66 -6.45 6.02 6.11
C HIS A 66 -7.03 5.86 4.69
N TYR A 67 -8.34 5.63 4.62
CA TYR A 67 -9.10 5.67 3.37
C TYR A 67 -10.36 6.52 3.51
N SER A 68 -10.88 6.95 2.37
CA SER A 68 -12.10 7.75 2.25
C SER A 68 -12.86 7.34 0.99
N TYR A 69 -14.04 7.92 0.80
CA TYR A 69 -14.81 7.77 -0.43
C TYR A 69 -14.75 9.08 -1.24
N SER A 70 -14.48 8.94 -2.54
CA SER A 70 -14.60 10.05 -3.48
C SER A 70 -16.07 10.47 -3.66
N LYS A 71 -16.30 11.60 -4.33
CA LYS A 71 -17.65 12.05 -4.70
C LYS A 71 -18.44 11.03 -5.55
N MET A 72 -17.73 10.14 -6.26
CA MET A 72 -18.31 9.09 -7.08
C MET A 72 -18.49 7.77 -6.31
N GLY A 73 -18.26 7.76 -4.98
CA GLY A 73 -18.32 6.55 -4.16
C GLY A 73 -17.14 5.60 -4.30
N LEU A 74 -16.13 5.93 -5.12
CA LEU A 74 -14.91 5.13 -5.26
C LEU A 74 -14.04 5.25 -4.00
N ILE A 75 -13.41 4.15 -3.61
CA ILE A 75 -12.45 4.10 -2.50
C ILE A 75 -11.20 4.88 -2.89
N LYS A 76 -10.72 5.72 -1.96
CA LYS A 76 -9.52 6.53 -2.10
C LYS A 76 -8.64 6.34 -0.87
N ILE A 77 -7.39 5.95 -1.08
CA ILE A 77 -6.37 5.84 -0.04
C ILE A 77 -5.72 7.20 0.19
N GLU A 78 -5.32 7.46 1.43
CA GLU A 78 -4.61 8.67 1.82
C GLU A 78 -3.34 8.88 0.96
N SER A 79 -3.13 10.14 0.56
CA SER A 79 -1.97 10.51 -0.25
C SER A 79 -0.70 10.58 0.61
N LYS A 80 0.47 10.47 -0.02
CA LYS A 80 1.77 10.63 0.66
C LYS A 80 1.86 11.98 1.40
N ASP A 81 1.36 13.03 0.76
CA ASP A 81 1.39 14.39 1.31
C ASP A 81 0.45 14.53 2.51
N ASP A 82 -0.71 13.89 2.48
CA ASP A 82 -1.67 13.95 3.58
C ASP A 82 -1.18 13.13 4.78
N MET A 83 -0.58 11.95 4.54
CA MET A 83 0.11 11.19 5.58
C MET A 83 1.21 12.01 6.24
N LYS A 84 2.07 12.66 5.44
CA LYS A 84 3.15 13.50 5.96
C LYS A 84 2.65 14.67 6.81
N LYS A 85 1.52 15.29 6.42
CA LYS A 85 0.89 16.35 7.24
C LYS A 85 0.35 15.82 8.56
N ARG A 86 -0.23 14.61 8.58
CA ARG A 86 -0.87 14.03 9.76
C ARG A 86 0.13 13.39 10.74
N LEU A 87 1.09 12.65 10.22
CA LEU A 87 2.03 11.83 11.01
C LEU A 87 3.41 12.47 11.14
N GLY A 88 3.74 13.49 10.33
CA GLY A 88 5.07 14.08 10.27
C GLY A 88 6.07 13.27 9.43
N PHE A 89 5.71 12.03 9.07
CA PHE A 89 6.45 11.17 8.16
C PHE A 89 5.51 10.57 7.12
N SER A 90 6.09 10.05 6.06
CA SER A 90 5.39 9.16 5.15
C SER A 90 6.33 8.01 4.82
N PRO A 91 5.82 6.77 4.84
CA PRO A 91 6.46 5.65 4.16
C PRO A 91 6.73 5.99 2.69
#